data_AF-A0A7S4MCX2-F1
#
_entry.id   AF-A0A7S4MCX2-F1
#
_cell.length_a   1.000
_cell.length_b   1.000
_cell.length_c   1.000
_cell.angle_alpha   90.00
_cell.angle_beta   90.00
_cell.angle_gamma   90.00
#
_symmetry.space_group_name_H-M   'P 1'
#
loop_
_entity.id
_entity.type
_entity.pdbx_description
1 polymer ?
#
loop_
_entity_poly.entity_id
_entity_poly.type
_entity_poly.pdbx_seq_one_letter_code
_entity_poly.pdbx_strand_id
1 'polypeptide(L)'
;EEVYQLELVSSLKSWLPLFYGVFTQVVVENERCKRTDMYADVMIQMNEERILLELVAHTGKDNVAEHINRAGEYAKVLKATSTYVIHFTSSPKIDEYPFCTGNEEVSVIHVYHSPSFDVIKIYQHKGEEPTII
;
A
#
# COMPACT_ATOMS: atom_id res chain seq x y z
N GLU A 1 3.06 11.90 0.85
CA GLU A 1 2.35 10.67 1.28
C GLU A 1 1.07 11.00 2.03
N GLU A 2 1.15 11.78 3.11
CA GLU A 2 0.01 12.13 3.99
C GLU A 2 -1.24 12.63 3.27
N VAL A 3 -1.11 13.49 2.25
CA VAL A 3 -2.26 13.95 1.46
C VAL A 3 -2.99 12.78 0.79
N TYR A 4 -2.26 11.84 0.19
CA TYR A 4 -2.87 10.65 -0.42
C TYR A 4 -3.52 9.75 0.62
N GLN A 5 -2.88 9.57 1.78
CA GLN A 5 -3.44 8.78 2.87
C GLN A 5 -4.75 9.40 3.38
N LEU A 6 -4.77 10.70 3.62
CA LEU A 6 -5.96 11.41 4.11
C LEU A 6 -7.14 11.28 3.13
N GLU A 7 -6.91 11.55 1.86
CA GLU A 7 -7.94 11.47 0.82
C GLU A 7 -8.42 10.04 0.57
N LEU A 8 -7.50 9.06 0.59
CA LEU A 8 -7.85 7.65 0.46
C LEU A 8 -8.70 7.19 1.65
N VAL A 9 -8.30 7.50 2.88
CA VAL A 9 -9.04 7.12 4.09
C VAL A 9 -10.42 7.77 4.12
N SER A 10 -10.52 9.05 3.75
CA SER A 10 -11.80 9.76 3.62
C SER A 10 -12.71 9.06 2.61
N SER A 11 -12.18 8.75 1.42
CA SER A 11 -12.92 8.05 0.36
C SER A 11 -13.37 6.65 0.79
N LEU A 12 -12.46 5.86 1.39
CA LEU A 12 -12.77 4.53 1.90
C LEU A 12 -13.88 4.56 2.95
N LYS A 13 -13.82 5.48 3.90
CA LYS A 13 -14.87 5.64 4.92
C LYS A 13 -16.22 6.08 4.33
N SER A 14 -16.20 6.82 3.23
CA SER A 14 -17.42 7.21 2.53
C SER A 14 -18.00 6.09 1.66
N TRP A 15 -17.16 5.23 1.09
CA TRP A 15 -17.58 4.19 0.15
C TRP A 15 -17.94 2.88 0.85
N LEU A 16 -17.20 2.52 1.90
CA LEU A 16 -17.38 1.25 2.58
C LEU A 16 -18.56 1.29 3.55
N PRO A 17 -19.31 0.18 3.67
CA PRO A 17 -20.31 0.02 4.72
C PRO A 17 -19.73 0.18 6.12
N LEU A 18 -20.54 0.63 7.08
CA LEU A 18 -20.11 0.91 8.47
C LEU A 18 -19.57 -0.31 9.23
N PHE A 19 -19.79 -1.54 8.75
CA PHE A 19 -19.24 -2.76 9.33
C PHE A 19 -17.81 -3.06 8.89
N TYR A 20 -17.25 -2.30 7.95
CA TYR A 20 -15.82 -2.28 7.68
C TYR A 20 -15.14 -1.25 8.59
N GLY A 21 -14.19 -1.70 9.40
CA GLY A 21 -13.29 -0.82 10.12
C GLY A 21 -12.19 -0.31 9.20
N VAL A 22 -11.97 1.00 9.15
CA VAL A 22 -10.82 1.63 8.46
C VAL A 22 -9.94 2.29 9.51
N PHE A 23 -8.80 1.67 9.78
CA PHE A 23 -7.83 2.08 10.80
C PHE A 23 -6.60 2.67 10.15
N THR A 24 -6.02 3.70 10.76
CA THR A 24 -4.80 4.37 10.32
C THR A 24 -3.76 4.32 11.41
N GLN A 25 -2.47 4.40 11.07
CA GLN A 25 -1.38 4.36 12.04
C GLN A 25 -1.50 3.14 12.96
N VAL A 26 -1.68 1.96 12.36
CA VAL A 26 -1.89 0.72 13.09
C VAL A 26 -0.56 0.25 13.64
N VAL A 27 -0.47 0.14 14.97
CA VAL A 27 0.74 -0.30 15.65
C VAL A 27 1.13 -1.70 15.18
N VAL A 28 2.38 -1.86 14.73
CA VAL A 28 2.97 -3.14 14.34
C VAL A 28 3.94 -3.59 15.42
N GLU A 29 3.41 -4.23 16.46
CA GLU A 29 4.21 -4.79 17.54
C GLU A 29 4.77 -6.16 17.15
N ASN A 30 6.09 -6.26 17.00
CA ASN A 30 6.78 -7.52 16.81
C ASN A 30 7.47 -7.93 18.12
N GLU A 31 7.14 -9.10 18.66
CA GLU A 31 7.75 -9.64 19.89
C GLU A 31 9.30 -9.73 19.81
N ARG A 32 9.87 -9.79 18.59
CA ARG A 32 11.32 -9.85 18.35
C ARG A 32 12.00 -8.48 18.25
N CYS A 33 11.25 -7.42 17.95
CA CYS A 33 11.78 -6.08 17.78
C CYS A 33 10.99 -5.12 18.66
N LYS A 34 11.58 -4.71 19.79
CA LYS A 34 11.07 -3.63 20.66
C LYS A 34 11.11 -2.24 19.99
N ARG A 35 10.94 -2.15 18.67
CA ARG A 35 10.73 -0.87 17.98
C ARG A 35 9.29 -0.47 18.23
N THR A 36 9.10 0.49 19.13
CA THR A 36 7.80 1.04 19.52
C THR A 36 7.18 1.95 18.46
N ASP A 37 7.84 2.10 17.31
CA ASP A 37 7.59 3.18 16.36
C ASP A 37 7.28 2.67 14.95
N MET A 38 6.81 1.42 14.83
CA MET A 38 6.40 0.84 13.54
C MET A 38 4.89 0.92 13.40
N TYR A 39 4.43 1.68 12.42
CA TYR A 39 3.02 1.90 12.14
C TYR A 39 2.74 1.55 10.69
N ALA A 40 1.73 0.71 10.49
CA ALA A 40 1.15 0.49 9.17
C ALA A 40 0.23 1.66 8.82
N ASP A 41 0.19 2.01 7.53
CA ASP A 41 -0.51 3.22 7.10
C ASP A 41 -2.02 3.07 7.23
N VAL A 42 -2.60 2.03 6.63
CA VAL A 42 -4.04 1.76 6.65
C VAL A 42 -4.32 0.26 6.77
N MET A 43 -5.24 -0.11 7.66
CA MET A 43 -5.83 -1.44 7.73
C MET A 43 -7.34 -1.34 7.54
N ILE A 44 -7.87 -2.12 6.60
CA ILE A 44 -9.31 -2.35 6.46
C ILE A 44 -9.63 -3.71 7.05
N GLN A 45 -10.61 -3.78 7.94
CA GLN A 45 -10.98 -5.02 8.61
C GLN A 45 -12.49 -5.26 8.59
N MET A 46 -12.89 -6.47 8.23
CA MET A 46 -14.24 -6.98 8.40
C MET A 46 -14.17 -8.47 8.77
N ASN A 47 -14.68 -8.84 9.94
CA ASN A 47 -14.59 -10.22 10.46
C ASN A 47 -13.14 -10.75 10.43
N GLU A 48 -12.89 -11.80 9.64
CA GLU A 48 -11.57 -12.43 9.45
C GLU A 48 -10.75 -11.76 8.33
N GLU A 49 -11.38 -10.95 7.48
CA GLU A 49 -10.70 -10.23 6.41
C GLU A 49 -9.94 -9.02 6.96
N ARG A 50 -8.65 -8.94 6.62
CA ARG A 50 -7.70 -7.92 7.05
C ARG A 50 -6.87 -7.47 5.86
N ILE A 51 -7.19 -6.32 5.31
CA ILE A 51 -6.49 -5.76 4.15
C ILE A 51 -5.53 -4.69 4.63
N LEU A 52 -4.23 -4.92 4.45
CA LEU A 52 -3.18 -3.95 4.72
C LEU A 52 -2.92 -3.13 3.45
N LEU A 53 -2.96 -1.80 3.57
CA LEU A 53 -2.51 -0.87 2.54
C LEU A 53 -1.34 -0.05 3.09
N GLU A 54 -0.18 -0.18 2.46
CA GLU A 54 0.97 0.72 2.64
C GLU A 54 0.99 1.70 1.48
N LEU A 55 1.18 2.99 1.77
CA LEU A 55 1.27 4.01 0.74
C LEU A 55 2.72 4.45 0.57
N VAL A 56 3.07 4.84 -0.65
CA VAL A 56 4.36 5.45 -0.93
C VAL A 56 4.19 6.47 -2.05
N ALA A 57 4.74 7.68 -1.91
CA ALA A 57 4.49 8.73 -2.90
C ALA A 57 5.76 9.49 -3.32
N HIS A 58 5.87 9.76 -4.63
CA HIS A 58 6.89 10.63 -5.26
C HIS A 58 8.33 10.29 -4.86
N THR A 59 8.63 9.00 -4.83
CA THR A 59 9.88 8.49 -4.30
C THR A 59 10.69 7.72 -5.35
N GLY A 60 11.93 7.37 -5.02
CA GLY A 60 12.79 6.54 -5.87
C GLY A 60 12.49 5.05 -5.73
N LYS A 61 12.97 4.25 -6.69
CA LYS A 61 12.79 2.79 -6.74
C LYS A 61 13.16 2.07 -5.43
N ASP A 62 14.23 2.51 -4.76
CA ASP A 62 14.74 1.85 -3.56
C ASP A 62 13.78 2.02 -2.38
N ASN A 63 13.16 3.20 -2.27
CA ASN A 63 12.15 3.47 -1.26
C ASN A 63 10.86 2.68 -1.54
N VAL A 64 10.47 2.51 -2.81
CA VAL A 64 9.35 1.63 -3.16
C VAL A 64 9.66 0.18 -2.76
N ALA A 65 10.88 -0.32 -3.03
CA ALA A 65 11.30 -1.65 -2.60
C ALA A 65 11.27 -1.82 -1.08
N GLU A 66 11.68 -0.80 -0.33
CA GLU A 66 11.60 -0.79 1.14
C GLU A 66 10.15 -0.94 1.62
N HIS A 67 9.21 -0.17 1.06
CA HIS A 67 7.79 -0.28 1.42
C HIS A 67 7.21 -1.66 1.08
N ILE A 68 7.60 -2.27 -0.04
CA ILE A 68 7.19 -3.65 -0.40
C ILE A 68 7.67 -4.66 0.63
N ASN A 69 8.96 -4.60 1.00
CA ASN A 69 9.52 -5.50 2.01
C ASN A 69 8.84 -5.31 3.37
N ARG A 70 8.68 -4.06 3.80
CA ARG A 70 8.04 -3.68 5.06
C ARG A 70 6.58 -4.13 5.11
N ALA A 71 5.82 -3.93 4.03
CA ALA A 71 4.43 -4.38 3.92
C ALA A 71 4.32 -5.90 4.16
N GLY A 72 5.26 -6.68 3.61
CA GLY A 72 5.32 -8.13 3.83
C GLY A 72 5.59 -8.53 5.28
N GLU A 73 6.41 -7.78 6.00
CA GLU A 73 6.62 -8.00 7.44
C GLU A 73 5.39 -7.61 8.26
N TYR A 74 4.78 -6.46 7.94
CA TYR A 74 3.59 -5.95 8.59
C TYR A 74 2.40 -6.89 8.40
N ALA A 75 2.23 -7.42 7.20
CA ALA A 75 1.20 -8.40 6.86
C ALA A 75 1.24 -9.62 7.80
N LYS A 76 2.45 -10.15 8.07
CA LYS A 76 2.63 -11.31 8.95
C LYS A 76 2.26 -11.00 10.39
N VAL A 77 2.68 -9.85 10.91
CA VAL A 77 2.38 -9.42 12.28
C VAL A 77 0.88 -9.14 12.45
N LEU A 78 0.29 -8.39 11.53
CA LEU A 78 -1.11 -7.99 11.59
C LEU A 78 -2.07 -9.09 11.12
N LYS A 79 -1.54 -10.21 10.60
CA LYS A 79 -2.27 -11.32 10.00
C LYS A 79 -3.18 -10.84 8.86
N ALA A 80 -2.62 -10.01 7.97
CA ALA A 80 -3.33 -9.50 6.81
C ALA A 80 -3.68 -10.67 5.87
N THR A 81 -4.94 -10.72 5.44
CA THR A 81 -5.42 -11.66 4.42
C THR A 81 -5.08 -11.19 3.01
N SER A 82 -4.83 -9.89 2.83
CA SER A 82 -4.34 -9.30 1.58
C SER A 82 -3.52 -8.06 1.88
N THR A 83 -2.46 -7.85 1.11
CA THR A 83 -1.52 -6.75 1.33
C THR A 83 -1.24 -6.03 0.02
N TYR A 84 -1.37 -4.71 0.05
CA TYR A 84 -1.13 -3.85 -1.09
C TYR A 84 -0.15 -2.73 -0.74
N VAL A 85 0.80 -2.49 -1.64
CA VAL A 85 1.56 -1.23 -1.67
C VAL A 85 0.99 -0.36 -2.77
N ILE A 86 0.53 0.83 -2.44
CA ILE A 86 0.02 1.81 -3.39
C ILE A 86 1.08 2.90 -3.58
N HIS A 87 1.72 2.88 -4.74
CA HIS A 87 2.75 3.84 -5.09
C HIS A 87 2.18 4.94 -6.00
N PHE A 88 2.14 6.18 -5.51
CA PHE A 88 1.77 7.35 -6.30
C PHE A 88 3.00 8.02 -6.90
N THR A 89 2.97 8.32 -8.18
CA THR A 89 4.10 8.98 -8.84
C THR A 89 3.68 9.84 -10.02
N SER A 90 4.44 10.91 -10.26
CA SER A 90 4.37 11.67 -11.51
C SER A 90 5.43 11.22 -12.52
N SER A 91 6.23 10.20 -12.20
CA SER A 91 7.20 9.62 -13.13
C SER A 91 6.47 8.74 -14.15
N PRO A 92 6.60 9.00 -15.46
CA PRO A 92 5.97 8.19 -16.49
C PRO A 92 6.63 6.81 -16.66
N LYS A 93 7.80 6.60 -16.05
CA LYS A 93 8.61 5.39 -16.18
C LYS A 93 8.28 4.37 -15.08
N ILE A 94 7.05 3.87 -15.10
CA ILE A 94 6.54 2.94 -14.08
C ILE A 94 7.30 1.60 -14.11
N ASP A 95 7.77 1.21 -15.28
CA ASP A 95 8.60 0.04 -15.52
C ASP A 95 9.96 0.07 -14.81
N GLU A 96 10.45 1.24 -14.38
CA GLU A 96 11.68 1.36 -13.59
C GLU A 96 11.46 1.08 -12.08
N TYR A 97 10.20 0.98 -11.63
CA TYR A 97 9.86 0.69 -10.23
C TYR A 97 9.66 -0.80 -9.99
N PRO A 98 10.02 -1.31 -8.79
CA PRO A 98 9.78 -2.70 -8.44
C PRO A 98 8.28 -2.95 -8.27
N PHE A 99 7.79 -3.98 -8.97
CA PHE A 99 6.43 -4.49 -8.82
C PHE A 99 6.34 -5.64 -7.81
N CYS A 100 7.48 -6.23 -7.45
CA CYS A 100 7.66 -7.20 -6.39
C CYS A 100 9.13 -7.19 -5.96
N THR A 101 9.41 -7.73 -4.78
CA THR A 101 10.79 -7.98 -4.28
C THR A 101 11.04 -9.47 -4.01
N GLY A 102 10.26 -10.36 -4.64
CA GLY A 102 10.26 -11.80 -4.37
C GLY A 102 9.29 -12.25 -3.28
N ASN A 103 8.44 -11.36 -2.78
CA ASN A 103 7.34 -11.69 -1.88
C ASN A 103 6.00 -11.70 -2.65
N GLU A 104 5.53 -12.87 -3.04
CA GLU A 104 4.27 -13.06 -3.79
C GLU A 104 3.02 -12.67 -2.99
N GLU A 105 3.15 -12.46 -1.67
CA GLU A 105 2.03 -12.11 -0.79
C GLU A 105 1.69 -10.60 -0.80
N VAL A 106 2.55 -9.77 -1.40
CA VAL A 106 2.35 -8.32 -1.52
C VAL A 106 2.04 -7.95 -2.96
N SER A 107 0.86 -7.38 -3.20
CA SER A 107 0.50 -6.81 -4.51
C SER A 107 0.92 -5.34 -4.58
N VAL A 108 1.43 -4.90 -5.71
CA VAL A 108 1.84 -3.49 -5.90
C VAL A 108 0.93 -2.84 -6.92
N ILE A 109 0.42 -1.66 -6.57
CA ILE A 109 -0.41 -0.81 -7.42
C ILE A 109 0.36 0.49 -7.65
N HIS A 110 0.80 0.72 -8.87
CA HIS A 110 1.38 2.00 -9.24
C HIS A 110 0.30 2.90 -9.84
N VAL A 111 0.13 4.08 -9.25
CA VAL A 111 -0.76 5.13 -9.70
C VAL A 111 0.11 6.24 -10.27
N TYR A 112 0.21 6.27 -11.60
CA TYR A 112 0.76 7.40 -12.31
C TYR A 112 -0.31 8.50 -12.40
N HIS A 113 0.10 9.74 -12.16
CA HIS A 113 -0.70 10.90 -12.54
C HIS A 113 0.17 12.01 -13.15
N SER A 114 -0.40 12.76 -14.09
CA SER A 114 0.20 14.02 -14.53
C SER A 114 0.18 15.05 -13.40
N PRO A 115 1.03 16.09 -13.44
CA PRO A 115 1.01 17.17 -12.44
C PRO A 115 -0.36 17.88 -12.34
N SER A 116 -1.11 17.91 -13.43
CA SER A 116 -2.47 18.48 -13.54
C SER A 116 -3.59 17.49 -13.24
N PHE A 117 -3.29 16.22 -12.96
CA PHE A 117 -4.26 15.14 -12.74
C PHE A 117 -5.24 14.89 -13.90
N ASP A 118 -4.97 15.44 -15.09
CA ASP A 118 -5.75 15.21 -16.31
C ASP A 118 -5.44 13.85 -16.97
N VAL A 119 -4.30 13.25 -16.62
CA VAL A 119 -3.95 11.88 -17.02
C VAL A 119 -3.67 11.08 -15.77
N ILE A 120 -4.39 9.97 -15.59
CA ILE A 120 -4.17 8.99 -14.54
C ILE A 120 -4.03 7.62 -15.20
N LYS A 121 -3.05 6.83 -14.78
CA LYS A 121 -2.86 5.45 -15.23
C LYS A 121 -2.59 4.57 -14.02
N ILE A 122 -3.29 3.44 -13.95
CA ILE A 122 -3.17 2.50 -12.84
C ILE A 122 -2.59 1.20 -13.39
N TYR A 123 -1.53 0.74 -12.74
CA TYR A 123 -0.85 -0.50 -13.06
C TYR A 123 -0.92 -1.37 -11.82
N GLN A 124 -1.43 -2.60 -11.94
CA GLN A 124 -1.41 -3.56 -10.85
C GLN A 124 -0.52 -4.75 -11.22
N HIS A 125 0.16 -5.28 -10.21
CA HIS A 125 0.89 -6.51 -10.33
C HIS A 125 0.65 -7.46 -9.16
N LYS A 126 0.48 -8.73 -9.50
CA LYS A 126 0.47 -9.88 -8.60
C LYS A 126 1.12 -11.05 -9.35
N GLY A 127 2.45 -11.14 -9.36
CA GLY A 127 3.17 -12.17 -10.11
C GLY A 127 4.39 -11.62 -10.84
N GLU A 128 4.59 -12.01 -12.12
CA GLU A 128 5.73 -11.60 -12.95
C GLU A 128 5.36 -10.70 -14.15
N GLU A 129 4.06 -10.55 -14.52
CA GLU A 129 3.65 -9.64 -15.62
C GLU A 129 2.63 -8.54 -15.21
N PRO A 130 2.87 -7.25 -15.55
CA PRO A 130 1.99 -6.14 -15.19
C PRO A 130 0.71 -6.13 -16.02
N THR A 131 -0.42 -5.85 -15.36
CA THR A 131 -1.72 -5.62 -16.02
C THR A 131 -2.14 -4.16 -15.85
N ILE A 132 -2.54 -3.52 -16.95
CA ILE A 132 -3.17 -2.18 -16.91
C ILE A 132 -4.63 -2.36 -16.52
N ILE A 133 -5.09 -1.60 -15.53
CA ILE A 133 -6.48 -1.63 -15.04
C ILE A 133 -7.18 -0.33 -15.39
#